data_AF-A0A7S1F3W7-F1
#
_entry.id   AF-A0A7S1F3W7-F1
#
_cell.length_a   1.000
_cell.length_b   1.000
_cell.length_c   1.000
_cell.angle_alpha   90.00
_cell.angle_beta   90.00
_cell.angle_gamma   90.00
#
_symmetry.space_group_name_H-M   'P 1'
#
loop_
_entity.id
_entity.type
_entity.pdbx_description
1 polymer ?
#
loop_
_entity_poly.entity_id
_entity_poly.type
_entity_poly.pdbx_seq_one_letter_code
_entity_poly.pdbx_strand_id
1 'polypeptide(L)'
;VDATVSVFAFSQGSKAPPETTQCFRATFIRLVSLLNAMMMSDLEGETLPASDSAAFSYELLDAEALDRNTLRLLQGTAVKRSILIFQWISNLLDEAQRNEVLVAPPPLLTRAFKAMENGLHDYHLALKLAYTPFPFPYTACVDVLLTVHFVLTPLVTTSWTDDACLAILFTLSSVWSVWLLHLVAAELENPFGLDDTDLHMGEIQKDINSTLRLLFDNTCQHVPHISSGVNIDHLQHNSAHFSGLPSVVEDADARCVSSAYRPEASGPREMVMNVVTSIVMNRDA
;
A
#
# COMPACT_ATOMS: atom_id res chain seq x y z
N VAL A 1 -7.78 -1.75 -0.58
CA VAL A 1 -8.47 -2.64 0.40
C VAL A 1 -9.91 -2.20 0.62
N ASP A 2 -10.17 -0.92 0.88
CA ASP A 2 -11.50 -0.38 1.21
C ASP A 2 -12.60 -0.70 0.19
N ALA A 3 -12.27 -0.64 -1.10
CA ALA A 3 -13.18 -1.05 -2.16
C ALA A 3 -13.57 -2.54 -2.04
N THR A 4 -12.61 -3.43 -1.75
CA THR A 4 -12.85 -4.85 -1.55
C THR A 4 -13.78 -5.10 -0.38
N VAL A 5 -13.58 -4.40 0.75
CA VAL A 5 -14.47 -4.48 1.92
C VAL A 5 -15.91 -4.14 1.52
N SER A 6 -16.09 -3.05 0.80
CA SER A 6 -17.42 -2.60 0.35
C SER A 6 -18.08 -3.60 -0.59
N VAL A 7 -17.34 -4.09 -1.60
CA VAL A 7 -17.81 -5.10 -2.56
C VAL A 7 -18.18 -6.42 -1.86
N PHE A 8 -17.41 -6.83 -0.85
CA PHE A 8 -17.67 -8.04 -0.08
C PHE A 8 -18.92 -7.90 0.79
N ALA A 9 -19.13 -6.75 1.41
CA ALA A 9 -20.36 -6.44 2.13
C ALA A 9 -21.58 -6.48 1.20
N PHE A 10 -21.50 -5.88 0.01
CA PHE A 10 -22.60 -5.86 -0.97
C PHE A 10 -22.94 -7.23 -1.55
N SER A 11 -21.98 -8.16 -1.56
CA SER A 11 -22.22 -9.54 -1.98
C SER A 11 -22.81 -10.43 -0.87
N GLN A 12 -22.88 -9.98 0.39
CA GLN A 12 -23.55 -10.77 1.44
C GLN A 12 -25.05 -10.88 1.21
N GLY A 13 -25.67 -9.83 0.67
CA GLY A 13 -27.09 -9.82 0.31
C GLY A 13 -27.41 -10.43 -1.06
N SER A 14 -26.48 -11.20 -1.64
CA SER A 14 -26.60 -11.75 -2.99
C SER A 14 -27.86 -12.61 -3.15
N LYS A 15 -28.55 -12.46 -4.29
CA LYS A 15 -29.68 -13.31 -4.69
C LYS A 15 -29.25 -14.47 -5.61
N ALA A 16 -28.01 -14.43 -6.09
CA ALA A 16 -27.45 -15.45 -6.97
C ALA A 16 -27.12 -16.74 -6.18
N PRO A 17 -26.91 -17.88 -6.88
CA PRO A 17 -26.45 -19.11 -6.25
C PRO A 17 -25.15 -18.88 -5.44
N PRO A 18 -24.98 -19.55 -4.29
CA PRO A 18 -23.82 -19.35 -3.42
C PRO A 18 -22.49 -19.66 -4.11
N GLU A 19 -22.48 -20.66 -5.01
CA GLU A 19 -21.31 -21.02 -5.82
C GLU A 19 -20.87 -19.86 -6.73
N THR A 20 -21.82 -19.16 -7.37
CA THR A 20 -21.53 -18.00 -8.23
C THR A 20 -20.96 -16.85 -7.42
N THR A 21 -21.52 -16.58 -6.24
CA THR A 21 -21.05 -15.51 -5.35
C THR A 21 -19.65 -15.80 -4.81
N GLN A 22 -19.37 -17.06 -4.45
CA GLN A 22 -18.04 -17.47 -4.01
C GLN A 22 -17.02 -17.40 -5.15
N CYS A 23 -17.39 -17.83 -6.37
CA CYS A 23 -16.56 -17.72 -7.56
C CYS A 23 -16.23 -16.25 -7.90
N PHE A 24 -17.22 -15.36 -7.83
CA PHE A 24 -17.02 -13.93 -8.00
C PHE A 24 -16.04 -13.36 -6.97
N ARG A 25 -16.27 -13.62 -5.67
CA ARG A 25 -15.39 -13.17 -4.58
C ARG A 25 -13.96 -13.69 -4.76
N ALA A 26 -13.82 -14.96 -5.10
CA ALA A 26 -12.55 -15.62 -5.34
C ALA A 26 -11.79 -15.02 -6.53
N THR A 27 -12.48 -14.72 -7.63
CA THR A 27 -11.88 -14.07 -8.80
C THR A 27 -11.50 -12.63 -8.48
N PHE A 28 -12.36 -11.89 -7.77
CA PHE A 28 -12.14 -10.49 -7.43
C PHE A 28 -10.87 -10.29 -6.58
N ILE A 29 -10.68 -11.05 -5.50
CA ILE A 29 -9.49 -10.90 -4.65
C ILE A 29 -8.18 -11.22 -5.39
N ARG A 30 -8.21 -12.19 -6.31
CA ARG A 30 -7.05 -12.57 -7.12
C ARG A 30 -6.68 -11.46 -8.09
N LEU A 31 -7.67 -10.87 -8.77
CA LEU A 31 -7.45 -9.73 -9.65
C LEU A 31 -6.95 -8.50 -8.87
N VAL A 32 -7.45 -8.23 -7.66
CA VAL A 32 -6.96 -7.13 -6.83
C VAL A 32 -5.51 -7.38 -6.37
N SER A 33 -5.17 -8.61 -5.96
CA SER A 33 -3.79 -8.99 -5.62
C SER A 33 -2.85 -8.83 -6.82
N LEU A 34 -3.29 -9.28 -8.00
CA LEU A 34 -2.55 -9.16 -9.26
C LEU A 34 -2.38 -7.70 -9.70
N LEU A 35 -3.44 -6.89 -9.57
CA LEU A 35 -3.41 -5.46 -9.88
C LEU A 35 -2.33 -4.76 -9.04
N ASN A 36 -2.34 -4.97 -7.72
CA ASN A 36 -1.36 -4.35 -6.82
C ASN A 36 0.08 -4.80 -7.14
N ALA A 37 0.30 -6.09 -7.41
CA ALA A 37 1.62 -6.60 -7.80
C ALA A 37 2.13 -5.98 -9.11
N MET A 38 1.26 -5.82 -10.13
CA MET A 38 1.65 -5.13 -11.37
C MET A 38 1.96 -3.66 -11.10
N MET A 39 1.17 -2.97 -10.27
CA MET A 39 1.39 -1.57 -9.93
C MET A 39 2.71 -1.37 -9.18
N MET A 40 3.07 -2.26 -8.25
CA MET A 40 4.35 -2.20 -7.53
C MET A 40 5.53 -2.50 -8.46
N SER A 41 5.41 -3.53 -9.30
CA SER A 41 6.45 -3.84 -10.30
C SER A 41 6.65 -2.70 -11.30
N ASP A 42 5.60 -1.96 -11.65
CA ASP A 42 5.70 -0.78 -12.50
C ASP A 42 6.37 0.41 -11.76
N LEU A 43 6.31 0.47 -10.42
CA LEU A 43 6.93 1.54 -9.61
C LEU A 43 8.42 1.30 -9.35
N GLU A 44 8.85 0.04 -9.18
CA GLU A 44 10.27 -0.32 -9.02
C GLU A 44 11.10 -0.06 -10.29
N GLY A 45 10.44 0.06 -11.44
CA GLY A 45 11.06 0.43 -12.72
C GLY A 45 11.84 -0.70 -13.41
N GLU A 46 12.53 -0.35 -14.50
CA GLU A 46 13.32 -1.26 -15.35
C GLU A 46 14.68 -1.68 -14.73
N THR A 47 14.90 -1.44 -13.44
CA THR A 47 16.14 -1.78 -12.74
C THR A 47 16.36 -3.29 -12.63
N LEU A 48 15.29 -4.08 -12.74
CA LEU A 48 15.38 -5.51 -12.96
C LEU A 48 15.63 -5.78 -14.45
N PRO A 49 16.70 -6.53 -14.83
CA PRO A 49 16.90 -6.91 -16.23
C PRO A 49 15.62 -7.56 -16.74
N ALA A 50 15.29 -7.30 -18.01
CA ALA A 50 14.12 -7.79 -18.76
C ALA A 50 14.04 -9.33 -18.84
N SER A 51 13.97 -9.97 -17.68
CA SER A 51 13.78 -11.36 -17.40
C SER A 51 12.33 -11.47 -16.94
N ASP A 52 11.41 -11.42 -17.91
CA ASP A 52 10.04 -11.94 -17.96
C ASP A 52 9.11 -12.01 -16.73
N SER A 53 9.46 -11.57 -15.52
CA SER A 53 8.69 -11.91 -14.32
C SER A 53 8.97 -11.11 -13.04
N ALA A 54 9.45 -9.87 -13.10
CA ALA A 54 9.53 -9.01 -11.90
C ALA A 54 8.18 -8.94 -11.15
N ALA A 55 7.08 -8.81 -11.89
CA ALA A 55 5.74 -8.80 -11.30
C ALA A 55 5.27 -10.16 -10.76
N PHE A 56 5.87 -11.28 -11.18
CA PHE A 56 5.65 -12.61 -10.61
C PHE A 56 6.59 -12.92 -9.43
N SER A 57 7.57 -12.05 -9.14
CA SER A 57 8.41 -12.17 -7.94
C SER A 57 7.63 -11.85 -6.66
N TYR A 58 6.58 -11.05 -6.80
CA TYR A 58 5.64 -10.75 -5.74
C TYR A 58 4.80 -11.95 -5.35
N GLU A 59 4.44 -12.03 -4.07
CA GLU A 59 3.42 -13.00 -3.65
C GLU A 59 2.09 -12.64 -4.32
N LEU A 60 1.54 -13.60 -5.06
CA LEU A 60 0.23 -13.50 -5.69
C LEU A 60 -0.74 -14.46 -5.01
N LEU A 61 -1.99 -14.05 -4.87
CA LEU A 61 -3.06 -14.95 -4.47
C LEU A 61 -3.42 -15.84 -5.66
N ASP A 62 -2.87 -17.06 -5.70
CA ASP A 62 -3.30 -18.15 -6.60
C ASP A 62 -3.66 -17.68 -8.02
N ALA A 63 -2.72 -16.99 -8.66
CA ALA A 63 -2.92 -16.39 -9.98
C ALA A 63 -3.09 -17.43 -11.09
N GLU A 64 -2.59 -18.65 -10.88
CA GLU A 64 -2.71 -19.78 -11.84
C GLU A 64 -4.16 -20.27 -11.98
N ALA A 65 -5.00 -20.01 -10.98
CA ALA A 65 -6.42 -20.35 -11.03
C ALA A 65 -7.25 -19.44 -11.95
N LEU A 66 -6.67 -18.33 -12.45
CA LEU A 66 -7.31 -17.53 -13.49
C LEU A 66 -7.36 -18.30 -14.81
N ASP A 67 -8.32 -17.95 -15.67
CA ASP A 67 -8.49 -18.63 -16.93
C ASP A 67 -7.26 -18.47 -17.85
N ARG A 68 -6.98 -19.51 -18.64
CA ARG A 68 -5.82 -19.55 -19.54
C ARG A 68 -5.83 -18.40 -20.56
N ASN A 69 -7.00 -17.86 -20.89
CA ASN A 69 -7.09 -16.75 -21.83
C ASN A 69 -6.62 -15.45 -21.17
N THR A 70 -7.05 -15.16 -19.95
CA THR A 70 -6.57 -14.04 -19.12
C THR A 70 -5.05 -14.08 -18.95
N LEU A 71 -4.48 -15.24 -18.62
CA LEU A 71 -3.01 -15.38 -18.49
C LEU A 71 -2.28 -15.12 -19.81
N ARG A 72 -2.82 -15.61 -20.94
CA ARG A 72 -2.25 -15.33 -22.28
C ARG A 72 -2.34 -13.86 -22.66
N LEU A 73 -3.45 -13.18 -22.35
CA LEU A 73 -3.61 -11.75 -22.59
C LEU A 73 -2.64 -10.93 -21.75
N LEU A 74 -2.41 -11.33 -20.50
CA LEU A 74 -1.44 -10.69 -19.62
C LEU A 74 -0.01 -10.87 -20.14
N GLN A 75 0.36 -12.09 -20.56
CA GLN A 75 1.66 -12.38 -21.16
C GLN A 75 1.89 -11.63 -22.48
N GLY A 76 0.86 -11.56 -23.33
CA GLY A 76 0.93 -10.87 -24.62
C GLY A 76 0.96 -9.34 -24.52
N THR A 77 0.63 -8.79 -23.35
CA THR A 77 0.62 -7.34 -23.11
C THR A 77 1.93 -6.92 -22.44
N ALA A 78 2.78 -6.19 -23.16
CA ALA A 78 4.07 -5.74 -22.64
C ALA A 78 3.99 -4.45 -21.79
N VAL A 79 2.96 -3.61 -22.01
CA VAL A 79 2.89 -2.25 -21.46
C VAL A 79 1.56 -2.04 -20.75
N LYS A 80 1.56 -1.30 -19.62
CA LYS A 80 0.35 -0.88 -18.87
C LYS A 80 -0.55 -2.04 -18.43
N ARG A 81 0.06 -3.13 -17.93
CA ARG A 81 -0.66 -4.32 -17.44
C ARG A 81 -1.61 -4.00 -16.29
N SER A 82 -1.22 -3.06 -15.42
CA SER A 82 -2.05 -2.54 -14.32
C SER A 82 -3.41 -2.03 -14.81
N ILE A 83 -3.44 -1.22 -15.87
CA ILE A 83 -4.68 -0.67 -16.45
C ILE A 83 -5.55 -1.78 -17.05
N LEU A 84 -4.94 -2.77 -17.72
CA LEU A 84 -5.66 -3.92 -18.28
C LEU A 84 -6.40 -4.70 -17.19
N ILE A 85 -5.74 -4.99 -16.06
CA ILE A 85 -6.35 -5.69 -14.93
C ILE A 85 -7.45 -4.84 -14.28
N PHE A 86 -7.23 -3.53 -14.13
CA PHE A 86 -8.25 -2.63 -13.61
C PHE A 86 -9.53 -2.64 -14.47
N GLN A 87 -9.38 -2.70 -15.80
CA GLN A 87 -10.51 -2.86 -16.71
C GLN A 87 -11.22 -4.20 -16.51
N TRP A 88 -10.48 -5.30 -16.32
CA TRP A 88 -11.08 -6.62 -16.03
C TRP A 88 -11.85 -6.63 -14.72
N ILE A 89 -11.33 -5.99 -13.67
CA ILE A 89 -12.04 -5.83 -12.39
C ILE A 89 -13.34 -5.04 -12.60
N SER A 90 -13.29 -3.96 -13.38
CA SER A 90 -14.47 -3.15 -13.70
C SER A 90 -15.54 -3.96 -14.46
N ASN A 91 -15.12 -4.77 -15.44
CA ASN A 91 -16.01 -5.67 -16.18
C ASN A 91 -16.63 -6.74 -15.27
N LEU A 92 -15.83 -7.32 -14.36
CA LEU A 92 -16.29 -8.32 -13.39
C LEU A 92 -17.34 -7.75 -12.45
N LEU A 93 -17.19 -6.50 -12.00
CA LEU A 93 -18.16 -5.83 -11.14
C LEU A 93 -19.46 -5.51 -11.87
N ASP A 94 -19.37 -5.03 -13.12
CA ASP A 94 -20.54 -4.78 -13.97
C ASP A 94 -21.33 -6.07 -14.24
N GLU A 95 -20.64 -7.18 -14.52
CA GLU A 95 -21.26 -8.50 -14.66
C GLU A 95 -21.91 -8.97 -13.34
N ALA A 96 -21.22 -8.81 -12.22
CA ALA A 96 -21.75 -9.20 -10.90
C ALA A 96 -22.97 -8.37 -10.50
N GLN A 97 -23.05 -7.11 -10.91
CA GLN A 97 -24.25 -6.28 -10.73
C GLN A 97 -25.41 -6.79 -11.60
N ARG A 98 -25.17 -7.09 -12.89
CA ARG A 98 -26.20 -7.63 -13.79
C ARG A 98 -26.76 -8.97 -13.32
N ASN A 99 -25.89 -9.83 -12.77
CA ASN A 99 -26.25 -11.16 -12.30
C ASN A 99 -26.83 -11.17 -10.87
N GLU A 100 -27.12 -9.99 -10.29
CA GLU A 100 -27.62 -9.84 -8.91
C GLU A 100 -26.71 -10.48 -7.83
N VAL A 101 -25.42 -10.62 -8.14
CA VAL A 101 -24.40 -11.05 -7.16
C VAL A 101 -24.13 -9.89 -6.19
N LEU A 102 -24.04 -8.67 -6.71
CA LEU A 102 -23.92 -7.45 -5.92
C LEU A 102 -25.28 -6.81 -5.72
N VAL A 103 -25.78 -6.84 -4.49
CA VAL A 103 -27.08 -6.26 -4.14
C VAL A 103 -26.85 -4.98 -3.36
N ALA A 104 -26.59 -3.90 -4.10
CA ALA A 104 -26.42 -2.57 -3.54
C ALA A 104 -27.14 -1.52 -4.41
N PRO A 105 -27.73 -0.48 -3.80
CA PRO A 105 -28.31 0.63 -4.55
C PRO A 105 -27.19 1.36 -5.32
N PRO A 106 -27.48 1.91 -6.52
CA PRO A 106 -26.48 2.54 -7.38
C PRO A 106 -25.54 3.54 -6.67
N PRO A 107 -26.01 4.43 -5.76
CA PRO A 107 -25.13 5.37 -5.07
C PRO A 107 -24.07 4.72 -4.18
N LEU A 108 -24.34 3.55 -3.59
CA LEU A 108 -23.35 2.83 -2.77
C LEU A 108 -22.33 2.12 -3.64
N LEU A 109 -22.77 1.57 -4.77
CA LEU A 109 -21.87 0.91 -5.70
C LEU A 109 -20.91 1.93 -6.36
N THR A 110 -21.40 3.13 -6.70
CA THR A 110 -20.55 4.23 -7.17
C THR A 110 -19.43 4.57 -6.16
N ARG A 111 -19.69 4.49 -4.85
CA ARG A 111 -18.65 4.72 -3.83
C ARG A 111 -17.56 3.64 -3.86
N ALA A 112 -17.93 2.38 -4.04
CA ALA A 112 -16.95 1.30 -4.17
C ALA A 112 -16.09 1.46 -5.43
N PHE A 113 -16.71 1.79 -6.57
CA PHE A 113 -15.97 2.12 -7.79
C PHE A 113 -15.03 3.32 -7.58
N LYS A 114 -15.53 4.38 -6.93
CA LYS A 114 -14.73 5.56 -6.66
C LYS A 114 -13.51 5.27 -5.78
N ALA A 115 -13.66 4.42 -4.77
CA ALA A 115 -12.55 4.00 -3.93
C ALA A 115 -11.45 3.25 -4.72
N MET A 116 -11.82 2.43 -5.72
CA MET A 116 -10.82 1.81 -6.60
C MET A 116 -10.18 2.82 -7.56
N GLU A 117 -10.96 3.72 -8.15
CA GLU A 117 -10.45 4.79 -9.01
C GLU A 117 -9.44 5.67 -8.26
N ASN A 118 -9.70 5.96 -6.99
CA ASN A 118 -8.76 6.69 -6.14
C ASN A 118 -7.44 5.92 -5.99
N GLY A 119 -7.49 4.60 -5.77
CA GLY A 119 -6.28 3.77 -5.72
C GLY A 119 -5.48 3.79 -7.04
N LEU A 120 -6.15 3.75 -8.19
CA LEU A 120 -5.50 3.89 -9.50
C LEU A 120 -4.93 5.30 -9.71
N HIS A 121 -5.64 6.33 -9.24
CA HIS A 121 -5.18 7.72 -9.27
C HIS A 121 -3.91 7.90 -8.43
N ASP A 122 -3.88 7.39 -7.21
CA ASP A 122 -2.72 7.47 -6.30
C ASP A 122 -1.51 6.78 -6.90
N TYR A 123 -1.71 5.64 -7.57
CA TYR A 123 -0.65 4.99 -8.34
C TYR A 123 -0.14 5.84 -9.50
N HIS A 124 -1.01 6.51 -10.25
CA HIS A 124 -0.55 7.43 -11.29
C HIS A 124 0.21 8.63 -10.73
N LEU A 125 -0.10 9.07 -9.51
CA LEU A 125 0.71 10.07 -8.81
C LEU A 125 2.07 9.49 -8.39
N ALA A 126 2.10 8.27 -7.87
CA ALA A 126 3.34 7.57 -7.52
C ALA A 126 4.23 7.37 -8.75
N LEU A 127 3.67 7.00 -9.91
CA LEU A 127 4.40 6.93 -11.18
C LEU A 127 5.03 8.28 -11.56
N LYS A 128 4.30 9.39 -11.37
CA LYS A 128 4.86 10.72 -11.63
C LYS A 128 6.03 11.01 -10.69
N LEU A 129 5.95 10.59 -9.44
CA LEU A 129 7.05 10.76 -8.48
C LEU A 129 8.27 9.92 -8.89
N ALA A 130 8.07 8.64 -9.22
CA ALA A 130 9.15 7.72 -9.59
C ALA A 130 9.82 8.06 -10.93
N TYR A 131 9.04 8.51 -11.93
CA TYR A 131 9.53 8.71 -13.30
C TYR A 131 9.78 10.16 -13.71
N THR A 132 9.51 11.14 -12.85
CA THR A 132 9.88 12.53 -13.15
C THR A 132 11.29 12.78 -12.65
N PRO A 133 12.31 12.82 -13.54
CA PRO A 133 13.67 13.08 -13.10
C PRO A 133 13.76 14.49 -12.54
N PHE A 134 14.55 14.65 -11.48
CA PHE A 134 14.80 15.97 -10.95
C PHE A 134 15.56 16.85 -11.96
N PRO A 135 15.26 18.17 -12.05
CA PRO A 135 15.83 19.01 -13.09
C PRO A 135 17.35 19.08 -13.01
N PHE A 136 18.03 18.56 -14.04
CA PHE A 136 19.50 18.56 -14.13
C PHE A 136 20.17 19.92 -13.80
N PRO A 137 19.67 21.07 -14.30
CA PRO A 137 20.30 22.35 -13.98
C PRO A 137 20.30 22.67 -12.48
N TYR A 138 19.30 22.19 -11.73
CA TYR A 138 19.25 22.41 -10.28
C TYR A 138 20.31 21.57 -9.57
N THR A 139 20.39 20.26 -9.87
CA THR A 139 21.41 19.37 -9.29
C THR A 139 22.81 19.90 -9.56
N ALA A 140 23.09 20.30 -10.81
CA ALA A 140 24.39 20.88 -11.18
C ALA A 140 24.70 22.17 -10.40
N CYS A 141 23.71 23.04 -10.16
CA CYS A 141 23.92 24.25 -9.34
C CYS A 141 24.25 23.91 -7.89
N VAL A 142 23.56 22.94 -7.30
CA VAL A 142 23.79 22.48 -5.92
C VAL A 142 25.20 21.90 -5.79
N ASP A 143 25.62 21.03 -6.71
CA ASP A 143 26.96 20.41 -6.69
C ASP A 143 28.08 21.46 -6.78
N VAL A 144 27.92 22.45 -7.66
CA VAL A 144 28.87 23.57 -7.78
C VAL A 144 28.92 24.37 -6.47
N LEU A 145 27.76 24.69 -5.87
CA LEU A 145 27.69 25.43 -4.62
C LEU A 145 28.35 24.66 -3.46
N LEU A 146 28.10 23.35 -3.37
CA LEU A 146 28.72 22.47 -2.37
C LEU A 146 30.24 22.36 -2.57
N THR A 147 30.71 22.32 -3.81
CA THR A 147 32.14 22.33 -4.14
C THR A 147 32.80 23.64 -3.71
N VAL A 148 32.15 24.78 -3.99
CA VAL A 148 32.64 26.09 -3.52
C VAL A 148 32.65 26.16 -2.00
N HIS A 149 31.60 25.68 -1.33
CA HIS A 149 31.53 25.61 0.13
C HIS A 149 32.66 24.74 0.71
N PHE A 150 32.92 23.57 0.12
CA PHE A 150 33.98 22.65 0.51
C PHE A 150 35.37 23.32 0.47
N VAL A 151 35.66 24.14 -0.55
CA VAL A 151 36.96 24.83 -0.69
C VAL A 151 37.05 26.08 0.17
N LEU A 152 36.00 26.91 0.23
CA LEU A 152 36.06 28.19 0.94
C LEU A 152 36.02 28.04 2.46
N THR A 153 35.31 27.04 2.98
CA THR A 153 35.17 26.83 4.43
C THR A 153 36.51 26.65 5.15
N PRO A 154 37.45 25.79 4.71
CA PRO A 154 38.77 25.70 5.33
C PRO A 154 39.62 26.97 5.19
N LEU A 155 39.49 27.71 4.09
CA LEU A 155 40.21 28.97 3.89
C LEU A 155 39.75 30.07 4.86
N VAL A 156 38.43 30.19 5.07
CA VAL A 156 37.86 31.20 5.96
C VAL A 156 38.13 30.86 7.43
N THR A 157 37.96 29.60 7.82
CA THR A 157 38.11 29.17 9.22
C THR A 157 39.56 29.28 9.71
N THR A 158 40.54 28.93 8.88
CA THR A 158 41.97 29.14 9.21
C THR A 158 42.36 30.61 9.32
N SER A 159 41.59 31.52 8.74
CA SER A 159 41.77 32.97 8.93
C SER A 159 41.09 33.52 10.19
N TRP A 160 40.15 32.76 10.76
CA TRP A 160 39.32 33.19 11.89
C TRP A 160 39.82 32.70 13.25
N THR A 161 40.49 31.55 13.29
CA THR A 161 41.04 30.96 14.53
C THR A 161 42.48 30.50 14.33
N ASP A 162 43.32 30.80 15.33
CA ASP A 162 44.71 30.32 15.38
C ASP A 162 44.80 28.88 15.94
N ASP A 163 43.75 28.40 16.61
CA ASP A 163 43.70 27.03 17.14
C ASP A 163 43.35 26.02 16.04
N ALA A 164 44.33 25.20 15.68
CA ALA A 164 44.21 24.17 14.65
C ALA A 164 43.15 23.11 14.95
N CYS A 165 42.97 22.72 16.22
CA CYS A 165 41.96 21.72 16.60
C CYS A 165 40.55 22.27 16.38
N LEU A 166 40.31 23.52 16.80
CA LEU A 166 39.02 24.18 16.59
C LEU A 166 38.74 24.43 15.10
N ALA A 167 39.75 24.80 14.31
CA ALA A 167 39.62 24.94 12.86
C ALA A 167 39.21 23.62 12.19
N ILE A 168 39.88 22.51 12.53
CA ILE A 168 39.56 21.19 11.97
C ILE A 168 38.15 20.75 12.36
N LEU A 169 37.78 20.89 13.64
CA LEU A 169 36.45 20.48 14.09
C LEU A 169 35.33 21.27 13.41
N PHE A 170 35.48 22.60 13.30
CA PHE A 170 34.47 23.45 12.69
C PHE A 170 34.36 23.25 11.17
N THR A 171 35.50 23.10 10.49
CA THR A 171 35.52 22.81 9.04
C THR A 171 34.89 21.46 8.75
N LEU A 172 35.30 20.42 9.48
CA LEU A 172 34.74 19.08 9.34
C LEU A 172 33.24 19.11 9.62
N SER A 173 32.81 19.68 10.74
CA SER A 173 31.38 19.69 11.11
C SER A 173 30.54 20.44 10.08
N SER A 174 30.99 21.60 9.60
CA SER A 174 30.24 22.41 8.62
C SER A 174 30.12 21.70 7.28
N VAL A 175 31.26 21.30 6.72
CA VAL A 175 31.31 20.68 5.39
C VAL A 175 30.60 19.33 5.41
N TRP A 176 30.89 18.48 6.40
CA TRP A 176 30.27 17.17 6.51
C TRP A 176 28.75 17.25 6.66
N SER A 177 28.22 18.18 7.47
CA SER A 177 26.78 18.31 7.67
C SER A 177 26.03 18.66 6.38
N VAL A 178 26.57 19.59 5.57
CA VAL A 178 25.94 20.02 4.32
C VAL A 178 26.04 18.93 3.24
N TRP A 179 27.19 18.26 3.13
CA TRP A 179 27.35 17.13 2.22
C TRP A 179 26.47 15.94 2.62
N LEU A 180 26.38 15.62 3.91
CA LEU A 180 25.48 14.57 4.40
C LEU A 180 24.02 14.87 4.04
N LEU A 181 23.57 16.11 4.25
CA LEU A 181 22.21 16.50 3.90
C LEU A 181 21.92 16.33 2.41
N HIS A 182 22.88 16.70 1.55
CA HIS A 182 22.75 16.54 0.11
C HIS A 182 22.70 15.07 -0.31
N LEU A 183 23.57 14.22 0.25
CA LEU A 183 23.57 12.78 -0.04
C LEU A 183 22.27 12.11 0.42
N VAL A 184 21.79 12.42 1.63
CA VAL A 184 20.51 11.90 2.13
C VAL A 184 19.34 12.39 1.26
N ALA A 185 19.37 13.63 0.80
CA ALA A 185 18.33 14.15 -0.09
C ALA A 185 18.29 13.42 -1.44
N ALA A 186 19.44 12.99 -1.96
CA ALA A 186 19.54 12.22 -3.20
C ALA A 186 18.95 10.80 -3.02
N GLU A 187 19.24 10.13 -1.91
CA GLU A 187 18.65 8.82 -1.58
C GLU A 187 17.11 8.90 -1.42
N LEU A 188 16.59 10.03 -0.91
CA LEU A 188 15.15 10.23 -0.73
C LEU A 188 14.40 10.66 -2.00
N GLU A 189 15.09 10.85 -3.12
CA GLU A 189 14.48 11.34 -4.37
C GLU A 189 13.52 10.32 -4.98
N ASN A 190 13.89 9.02 -4.94
CA ASN A 190 13.06 7.93 -5.45
C ASN A 190 12.86 6.81 -4.41
N PRO A 191 11.81 6.88 -3.58
CA PRO A 191 11.58 5.91 -2.51
C PRO A 191 11.07 4.54 -3.00
N PHE A 192 10.90 4.37 -4.32
CA PHE A 192 10.40 3.14 -4.95
C PHE A 192 11.53 2.32 -5.57
N GLY A 193 12.80 2.68 -5.35
CA GLY A 193 13.95 1.97 -5.90
C GLY A 193 14.20 0.61 -5.25
N LEU A 194 15.44 0.15 -5.37
CA LEU A 194 15.91 -1.14 -4.83
C LEU A 194 16.97 -0.95 -3.73
N ASP A 195 17.14 0.26 -3.22
CA ASP A 195 18.10 0.57 -2.18
C ASP A 195 17.58 0.14 -0.80
N ASP A 196 18.47 -0.13 0.15
CA ASP A 196 18.09 -0.61 1.49
C ASP A 196 17.18 0.36 2.27
N THR A 197 17.15 1.63 1.85
CA THR A 197 16.34 2.70 2.48
C THR A 197 14.99 2.90 1.78
N ASP A 198 14.74 2.19 0.68
CA ASP A 198 13.51 2.29 -0.09
C ASP A 198 12.34 1.55 0.56
N LEU A 199 11.15 1.80 0.02
CA LEU A 199 9.95 1.11 0.43
C LEU A 199 10.02 -0.37 0.02
N HIS A 200 9.86 -1.25 1.01
CA HIS A 200 9.80 -2.69 0.82
C HIS A 200 8.48 -3.11 0.16
N MET A 201 8.35 -2.97 -1.16
CA MET A 201 7.13 -3.27 -1.91
C MET A 201 6.65 -4.72 -1.71
N GLY A 202 7.59 -5.67 -1.62
CA GLY A 202 7.28 -7.06 -1.35
C GLY A 202 6.56 -7.27 0.00
N GLU A 203 6.91 -6.51 1.04
CA GLU A 203 6.21 -6.57 2.33
C GLU A 203 4.82 -5.93 2.25
N ILE A 204 4.69 -4.82 1.53
CA ILE A 204 3.40 -4.15 1.31
C ILE A 204 2.44 -5.09 0.58
N GLN A 205 2.91 -5.80 -0.46
CA GLN A 205 2.10 -6.80 -1.16
C GLN A 205 1.68 -7.96 -0.25
N LYS A 206 2.58 -8.45 0.62
CA LYS A 206 2.26 -9.49 1.60
C LYS A 206 1.17 -9.05 2.57
N ASP A 207 1.25 -7.82 3.07
CA ASP A 207 0.26 -7.24 3.99
C ASP A 207 -1.11 -7.06 3.32
N ILE A 208 -1.12 -6.60 2.06
CA ILE A 208 -2.34 -6.53 1.25
C ILE A 208 -2.93 -7.94 1.06
N ASN A 209 -2.13 -8.92 0.68
CA ASN A 209 -2.59 -10.29 0.48
C ASN A 209 -3.12 -10.94 1.75
N SER A 210 -2.47 -10.69 2.90
CA SER A 210 -2.95 -11.18 4.20
C SER A 210 -4.33 -10.60 4.51
N THR A 211 -4.52 -9.30 4.25
CA THR A 211 -5.80 -8.60 4.41
C THR A 211 -6.86 -9.14 3.45
N LEU A 212 -6.52 -9.36 2.18
CA LEU A 212 -7.45 -9.93 1.19
C LEU A 212 -7.88 -11.36 1.58
N ARG A 213 -6.96 -12.17 2.13
CA ARG A 213 -7.29 -13.51 2.68
C ARG A 213 -8.24 -13.41 3.87
N LEU A 214 -7.98 -12.49 4.79
CA LEU A 214 -8.85 -12.24 5.94
C LEU A 214 -10.26 -11.84 5.48
N LEU A 215 -10.39 -10.94 4.50
CA LEU A 215 -11.69 -10.53 3.95
C LEU A 215 -12.44 -11.68 3.27
N PHE A 216 -11.72 -12.65 2.71
CA PHE A 216 -12.32 -13.85 2.14
C PHE A 216 -12.77 -14.86 3.19
N ASP A 217 -12.17 -14.83 4.38
CA ASP A 217 -12.53 -15.74 5.48
C ASP A 217 -13.97 -15.50 5.97
N ASN A 218 -14.60 -16.57 6.44
CA ASN A 218 -15.97 -16.52 6.95
C ASN A 218 -16.10 -15.64 8.21
N THR A 219 -15.02 -15.41 8.96
CA THR A 219 -15.03 -14.49 10.11
C THR A 219 -15.44 -13.08 9.72
N CYS A 220 -15.00 -12.59 8.54
CA CYS A 220 -15.35 -11.25 8.05
C CYS A 220 -16.78 -11.15 7.51
N GLN A 221 -17.49 -12.27 7.39
CA GLN A 221 -18.88 -12.32 6.98
C GLN A 221 -19.84 -12.30 8.18
N HIS A 222 -19.33 -12.42 9.40
CA HIS A 222 -20.15 -12.44 10.60
C HIS A 222 -20.73 -11.04 10.90
N VAL A 223 -22.05 -10.97 11.07
CA VAL A 223 -22.74 -9.78 11.56
C VAL A 223 -22.93 -9.93 13.07
N PRO A 224 -22.31 -9.07 13.90
CA PRO A 224 -22.43 -9.18 15.34
C PRO A 224 -23.86 -8.84 15.80
N HIS A 225 -24.37 -9.62 16.75
CA HIS A 225 -25.66 -9.40 17.39
C HIS A 225 -25.50 -9.19 18.90
N ILE A 226 -26.37 -8.36 19.48
CA ILE A 226 -26.43 -8.18 20.94
C ILE A 226 -26.96 -9.46 21.57
N SER A 227 -26.29 -9.95 22.61
CA SER A 227 -26.73 -11.14 23.36
C SER A 227 -28.08 -10.91 24.03
N SER A 228 -28.98 -11.88 23.91
CA SER A 228 -30.30 -11.86 24.57
C SER A 228 -30.16 -11.75 26.09
N GLY A 229 -30.73 -10.71 26.69
CA GLY A 229 -30.69 -10.46 28.14
C GLY A 229 -29.91 -9.21 28.56
N VAL A 230 -29.25 -8.52 27.64
CA VAL A 230 -28.64 -7.22 27.91
C VAL A 230 -29.72 -6.15 27.97
N ASN A 231 -29.85 -5.47 29.12
CA ASN A 231 -30.72 -4.32 29.25
C ASN A 231 -30.07 -3.09 28.59
N ILE A 232 -30.67 -2.66 27.48
CA ILE A 232 -30.18 -1.58 26.61
C ILE A 232 -30.18 -0.22 27.34
N ASP A 233 -30.99 -0.07 28.40
CA ASP A 233 -31.11 1.17 29.17
C ASP A 233 -29.84 1.51 29.98
N HIS A 234 -28.92 0.55 30.17
CA HIS A 234 -27.67 0.75 30.92
C HIS A 234 -26.59 1.55 30.16
N LEU A 235 -26.78 1.83 28.87
CA LEU A 235 -25.81 2.60 28.06
C LEU A 235 -25.61 4.04 28.55
N GLN A 236 -26.55 4.60 29.33
CA GLN A 236 -26.46 5.98 29.83
C GLN A 236 -25.58 6.13 31.09
N HIS A 237 -25.21 5.05 31.79
CA HIS A 237 -24.55 5.13 33.11
C HIS A 237 -23.28 4.29 33.28
N ASN A 238 -22.96 3.37 32.35
CA ASN A 238 -21.78 2.51 32.47
C ASN A 238 -20.81 2.70 31.30
N SER A 239 -19.80 3.56 31.50
CA SER A 239 -18.53 3.47 30.77
C SER A 239 -17.64 2.44 31.47
N ALA A 240 -18.03 1.16 31.42
CA ALA A 240 -17.20 0.10 31.97
C ALA A 240 -15.94 -0.04 31.10
N HIS A 241 -14.76 0.10 31.71
CA HIS A 241 -13.49 -0.16 31.05
C HIS A 241 -13.45 -1.65 30.67
N PHE A 242 -13.34 -1.95 29.37
CA PHE A 242 -13.21 -3.32 28.88
C PHE A 242 -11.95 -3.95 29.48
N SER A 243 -12.10 -4.84 30.46
CA SER A 243 -11.01 -5.39 31.28
C SER A 243 -10.34 -6.62 30.66
N GLY A 244 -10.73 -6.99 29.45
CA GLY A 244 -10.18 -8.11 28.69
C GLY A 244 -11.27 -8.88 27.95
N LEU A 245 -10.86 -9.67 26.96
CA LEU A 245 -11.74 -10.63 26.30
C LEU A 245 -12.19 -11.66 27.35
N PRO A 246 -13.51 -11.92 27.53
CA PRO A 246 -13.95 -13.03 28.35
C PRO A 246 -13.33 -14.31 27.79
N SER A 247 -12.73 -15.13 28.66
CA SER A 247 -12.26 -16.47 28.28
C SER A 247 -13.45 -17.20 27.65
N VAL A 248 -13.35 -17.52 26.36
CA VAL A 248 -14.40 -18.23 25.61
C VAL A 248 -14.66 -19.55 26.33
N VAL A 249 -15.75 -19.60 27.09
CA VAL A 249 -16.27 -20.85 27.67
C VAL A 249 -16.94 -21.60 26.53
N GLU A 250 -16.51 -22.85 26.35
CA GLU A 250 -17.11 -23.83 25.46
C GLU A 250 -18.62 -23.93 25.73
N ASP A 251 -19.43 -23.42 24.79
CA ASP A 251 -20.77 -23.92 24.56
C ASP A 251 -20.98 -24.09 23.05
N ALA A 252 -20.89 -25.36 22.65
CA ALA A 252 -21.45 -26.00 21.45
C ALA A 252 -21.55 -25.17 20.15
N ASP A 253 -20.45 -25.14 19.38
CA ASP A 253 -20.43 -25.65 17.99
C ASP A 253 -18.97 -25.68 17.50
N ALA A 254 -18.28 -26.77 17.86
CA ALA A 254 -16.92 -27.03 17.46
C ALA A 254 -16.85 -27.35 15.96
N ARG A 255 -16.56 -26.35 15.12
CA ARG A 255 -16.01 -26.60 13.76
C ARG A 255 -15.17 -25.49 13.12
N CYS A 256 -15.05 -24.29 13.70
CA CYS A 256 -14.36 -23.18 13.02
C CYS A 256 -13.43 -22.37 13.93
N VAL A 257 -12.50 -23.00 14.68
CA VAL A 257 -11.38 -22.24 15.27
C VAL A 257 -10.11 -23.09 15.31
N SER A 258 -9.38 -23.17 14.20
CA SER A 258 -7.96 -23.56 14.26
C SER A 258 -7.19 -23.00 13.06
N SER A 259 -6.97 -21.69 13.03
CA SER A 259 -5.81 -21.06 12.36
C SER A 259 -5.80 -19.56 12.67
N ALA A 260 -5.69 -19.20 13.95
CA ALA A 260 -5.49 -17.80 14.32
C ALA A 260 -4.02 -17.42 14.06
N TYR A 261 -3.86 -16.50 13.10
CA TYR A 261 -2.66 -15.72 12.82
C TYR A 261 -2.02 -15.18 14.10
N ARG A 262 -0.70 -15.35 14.23
CA ARG A 262 0.11 -14.87 15.34
C ARG A 262 0.70 -13.51 14.93
N PRO A 263 0.40 -12.39 15.62
CA PRO A 263 1.00 -11.12 15.26
C PRO A 263 2.46 -11.11 15.72
N GLU A 264 3.40 -11.00 14.78
CA GLU A 264 4.75 -10.53 15.11
C GLU A 264 4.70 -9.02 15.32
N ALA A 265 5.36 -8.58 16.39
CA ALA A 265 5.36 -7.21 16.85
C ALA A 265 5.99 -6.27 15.81
N SER A 266 5.17 -5.51 15.08
CA SER A 266 5.63 -4.40 14.25
C SER A 266 5.70 -3.12 15.07
N GLY A 267 6.88 -2.48 15.07
CA GLY A 267 7.11 -1.12 15.58
C GLY A 267 6.28 -0.04 14.85
N PRO A 268 6.53 1.25 15.10
CA PRO A 268 5.56 2.32 14.89
C PRO A 268 5.24 2.52 13.39
N ARG A 269 4.13 1.93 12.93
CA ARG A 269 3.66 1.94 11.52
C ARG A 269 2.77 3.13 11.15
N GLU A 270 2.63 4.15 12.01
CA GLU A 270 1.75 5.31 11.72
C GLU A 270 2.46 6.53 11.10
N MET A 271 3.78 6.49 10.89
CA MET A 271 4.52 7.67 10.45
C MET A 271 4.64 7.81 8.93
N VAL A 272 4.62 6.72 8.16
CA VAL A 272 5.00 6.75 6.73
C VAL A 272 3.88 7.29 5.82
N MET A 273 2.61 6.96 6.12
CA MET A 273 1.47 7.42 5.29
C MET A 273 1.10 8.90 5.54
N ASN A 274 1.38 9.40 6.75
CA ASN A 274 1.22 10.82 7.08
C ASN A 274 2.31 11.69 6.46
N VAL A 275 3.54 11.17 6.30
CA VAL A 275 4.64 11.92 5.66
C VAL A 275 4.37 12.12 4.16
N VAL A 276 3.93 11.09 3.43
CA VAL A 276 3.61 11.22 2.00
C VAL A 276 2.45 12.20 1.76
N THR A 277 1.42 12.17 2.60
CA THR A 277 0.28 13.09 2.50
C THR A 277 0.67 14.54 2.87
N SER A 278 1.57 14.72 3.84
CA SER A 278 2.06 16.05 4.24
C SER A 278 2.99 16.72 3.22
N ILE A 279 3.80 15.92 2.50
CA ILE A 279 4.72 16.43 1.46
C ILE A 279 3.94 16.87 0.22
N VAL A 280 2.85 16.18 -0.12
CA VAL A 280 1.99 16.57 -1.26
C VAL A 280 1.15 17.82 -0.95
N MET A 281 0.61 17.95 0.28
CA MET A 281 -0.20 19.13 0.62
C MET A 281 0.59 20.42 0.86
N ASN A 282 1.90 20.36 1.14
CA ASN A 282 2.72 21.56 1.39
C ASN A 282 3.41 22.11 0.14
N ARG A 283 3.16 21.53 -1.04
CA ARG A 283 3.74 21.97 -2.32
C ARG A 283 2.76 22.79 -3.19
N ASP A 284 1.50 22.89 -2.76
CA ASP A 284 0.43 23.68 -3.41
C ASP A 284 0.09 24.99 -2.66
N ALA A 285 0.99 25.49 -1.81
CA ALA A 285 0.86 26.77 -1.10
C ALA A 285 1.94 27.78 -1.50
#